data_AF-A0A5N7D036-F1
#
_entry.id   AF-A0A5N7D036-F1
#
_cell.length_a   1.000
_cell.length_b   1.000
_cell.length_c   1.000
_cell.angle_alpha   90.00
_cell.angle_beta   90.00
_cell.angle_gamma   90.00
#
_symmetry.space_group_name_H-M   'P 1'
#
loop_
_entity.id
_entity.type
_entity.pdbx_description
1 polymer ?
#
loop_
_entity_poly.entity_id
_entity_poly.type
_entity_poly.pdbx_seq_one_letter_code
_entity_poly.pdbx_strand_id
1 'polypeptide(L)'
;MPPHQQRTSWKERRERRRATYDPKRKFKADRERYRRGKRSCLTKLNNLYLDALENERDCKIYTVILSKPKRQRSIRYTVYNSHPQEDWVPQADEVAEHWPKAEIWIPDNFKNDKKQIATTITRRLYNLSKPPTLDLSTTPIL
;
A
#
# COMPACT_ATOMS: atom_id res chain seq x y z
N MET A 1 -13.08 -26.48 46.30
CA MET A 1 -12.92 -25.23 45.53
C MET A 1 -11.79 -25.42 44.53
N PRO A 2 -11.97 -25.13 43.23
CA PRO A 2 -10.89 -25.26 42.26
C PRO A 2 -9.88 -24.11 42.45
N PRO A 3 -8.57 -24.33 42.26
CA PRO A 3 -7.57 -23.30 42.45
C PRO A 3 -7.71 -22.20 41.38
N HIS A 4 -7.72 -20.96 41.84
CA HIS A 4 -7.77 -19.76 41.02
C HIS A 4 -6.48 -19.66 40.19
N GLN A 5 -6.49 -20.12 38.93
CA GLN A 5 -5.34 -19.97 38.04
C GLN A 5 -5.07 -18.47 37.84
N GLN A 6 -3.95 -17.99 38.38
CA GLN A 6 -3.49 -16.63 38.17
C GLN A 6 -3.23 -16.41 36.68
N ARG A 7 -3.99 -15.49 36.06
CA ARG A 7 -3.81 -15.11 34.66
C ARG A 7 -2.48 -14.37 34.54
N THR A 8 -1.43 -15.08 34.12
CA THR A 8 -0.14 -14.47 33.75
C THR A 8 -0.38 -13.31 32.79
N SER A 9 0.29 -12.19 33.04
CA SER A 9 0.11 -10.97 32.24
C SER A 9 0.49 -11.21 30.77
N TRP A 10 -0.13 -10.49 29.84
CA TRP A 10 0.20 -10.60 28.41
C TRP A 10 1.69 -10.37 28.13
N LYS A 11 2.33 -9.49 28.91
CA LYS A 11 3.74 -9.16 28.81
C LYS A 11 4.64 -10.36 29.16
N GLU A 12 4.40 -11.03 30.29
CA GLU A 12 5.15 -12.24 30.67
C GLU A 12 4.94 -13.40 29.70
N ARG A 13 3.71 -13.58 29.20
CA ARG A 13 3.43 -14.63 28.18
C ARG A 13 4.22 -14.37 26.89
N ARG A 14 4.42 -13.10 26.52
CA ARG A 14 5.19 -12.71 25.33
C ARG A 14 6.69 -12.85 25.57
N GLU A 15 7.17 -12.54 26.77
CA GLU A 15 8.57 -12.65 27.16
C GLU A 15 9.04 -14.11 27.20
N ARG A 16 8.27 -15.01 27.81
CA ARG A 16 8.54 -16.46 27.76
C ARG A 16 8.54 -17.01 26.34
N ARG A 17 7.69 -16.50 25.44
CA ARG A 17 7.68 -16.90 24.02
C ARG A 17 8.87 -16.37 23.24
N ARG A 18 9.50 -15.26 23.65
CA ARG A 18 10.73 -14.75 23.03
C ARG A 18 11.94 -15.61 23.40
N ALA A 19 11.93 -16.19 24.61
CA ALA A 19 13.00 -17.06 25.09
C ALA A 19 13.15 -18.36 24.28
N THR A 20 12.07 -18.85 23.64
CA THR A 20 12.10 -20.06 22.81
C THR A 20 11.94 -19.70 21.33
N TYR A 21 13.05 -19.38 20.68
CA TYR A 21 13.08 -19.17 19.23
C TYR A 21 12.81 -20.49 18.50
N ASP A 22 11.67 -20.59 17.81
CA ASP A 22 11.34 -21.69 16.92
C ASP A 22 11.47 -21.25 15.45
N PRO A 23 12.50 -21.74 14.72
CA PRO A 23 12.71 -21.42 13.31
C PRO A 23 11.51 -21.76 12.41
N LYS A 24 10.78 -22.85 12.70
CA LYS A 24 9.63 -23.28 11.88
C LYS A 24 8.46 -22.32 12.04
N ARG A 25 8.20 -21.84 13.27
CA ARG A 25 7.19 -20.83 13.56
C ARG A 25 7.50 -19.49 12.90
N LYS A 26 8.75 -19.03 12.98
CA LYS A 26 9.19 -17.80 12.31
C LYS A 26 9.01 -17.91 10.80
N PHE A 27 9.45 -19.01 10.19
CA PHE A 27 9.29 -19.23 8.75
C PHE A 27 7.82 -19.19 8.29
N LYS A 28 6.90 -19.80 9.05
CA LYS A 28 5.45 -19.69 8.76
C LYS A 28 4.94 -18.25 8.88
N ALA A 29 5.34 -17.53 9.93
CA ALA A 29 4.94 -16.15 10.14
C ALA A 29 5.48 -15.21 9.03
N ASP A 30 6.73 -15.40 8.61
CA ASP A 30 7.36 -14.62 7.54
C ASP A 30 6.69 -14.91 6.19
N ARG A 31 6.39 -16.18 5.89
CA ARG A 31 5.63 -16.56 4.69
C ARG A 31 4.25 -15.89 4.66
N GLU A 32 3.54 -15.89 5.78
CA GLU A 32 2.22 -15.27 5.87
C GLU A 32 2.32 -13.74 5.77
N ARG A 33 3.33 -13.12 6.40
CA ARG A 33 3.61 -11.69 6.25
C ARG A 33 3.86 -11.32 4.80
N TYR A 34 4.69 -12.10 4.09
CA TYR A 34 4.93 -11.90 2.66
C TYR A 34 3.63 -11.99 1.85
N ARG A 35 2.81 -13.02 2.09
CA ARG A 35 1.53 -13.19 1.40
C ARG A 35 0.60 -11.99 1.59
N ARG A 36 0.48 -11.50 2.83
CA ARG A 36 -0.33 -10.31 3.16
C ARG A 36 0.24 -9.04 2.54
N GLY A 37 1.55 -8.85 2.62
CA GLY A 37 2.25 -7.71 2.04
C GLY A 37 2.06 -7.65 0.53
N LYS A 38 2.23 -8.78 -0.16
CA LYS A 38 1.98 -8.89 -1.59
C LYS A 38 0.54 -8.49 -1.93
N ARG A 39 -0.45 -9.06 -1.24
CA ARG A 39 -1.87 -8.71 -1.47
C ARG A 39 -2.13 -7.23 -1.24
N SER A 40 -1.63 -6.67 -0.14
CA SER A 40 -1.80 -5.24 0.17
C SER A 40 -1.17 -4.34 -0.88
N CYS A 41 0.01 -4.70 -1.40
CA CYS A 41 0.68 -3.96 -2.47
C CYS A 41 -0.19 -3.94 -3.74
N LEU A 42 -0.68 -5.11 -4.19
CA LEU A 42 -1.54 -5.20 -5.37
C LEU A 42 -2.87 -4.44 -5.18
N THR A 43 -3.46 -4.49 -3.98
CA THR A 43 -4.65 -3.68 -3.67
C THR A 43 -4.37 -2.19 -3.75
N LYS A 44 -3.23 -1.72 -3.26
CA LYS A 44 -2.86 -0.29 -3.35
C LYS A 44 -2.64 0.15 -4.80
N LEU A 45 -2.01 -0.68 -5.63
CA LEU A 45 -1.85 -0.40 -7.05
C LEU A 45 -3.21 -0.29 -7.74
N ASN A 46 -4.15 -1.17 -7.41
CA ASN A 46 -5.51 -1.08 -7.93
C ASN A 46 -6.23 0.19 -7.48
N ASN A 47 -6.10 0.56 -6.22
CA ASN A 47 -6.71 1.80 -5.73
C ASN A 47 -6.08 3.03 -6.39
N LEU A 48 -4.78 3.02 -6.67
CA LEU A 48 -4.10 4.09 -7.41
C LEU A 48 -4.61 4.21 -8.84
N TYR A 49 -4.83 3.07 -9.51
CA TYR A 49 -5.44 3.05 -10.83
C TYR A 49 -6.88 3.59 -10.81
N LEU A 50 -7.70 3.16 -9.84
CA LEU A 50 -9.08 3.64 -9.70
C LEU A 50 -9.13 5.14 -9.42
N ASP A 51 -8.26 5.65 -8.55
CA ASP A 51 -8.15 7.09 -8.28
C ASP A 51 -7.74 7.87 -9.55
N ALA A 52 -6.80 7.35 -10.35
CA ALA A 52 -6.44 7.97 -11.62
C ALA A 52 -7.63 8.01 -12.60
N LEU A 53 -8.40 6.93 -12.67
CA LEU A 53 -9.60 6.82 -13.49
C LEU A 53 -10.71 7.80 -13.04
N GLU A 54 -10.93 7.93 -11.73
CA GLU A 54 -11.86 8.92 -11.14
C GLU A 54 -11.46 10.37 -11.43
N ASN A 55 -10.17 10.64 -11.59
CA ASN A 55 -9.63 11.96 -11.92
C ASN A 55 -9.42 12.17 -13.44
N GLU A 56 -10.00 11.31 -14.30
CA GLU A 56 -9.88 11.37 -15.77
C GLU A 56 -8.43 11.37 -16.28
N ARG A 57 -7.51 10.76 -15.53
CA ARG A 57 -6.09 10.65 -15.92
C ARG A 57 -5.87 9.34 -16.65
N ASP A 58 -5.26 9.41 -17.83
CA ASP A 58 -4.76 8.22 -18.51
C ASP A 58 -3.58 7.64 -17.72
N CYS A 59 -3.82 6.52 -17.04
CA CYS A 59 -2.84 5.85 -16.20
C CYS A 59 -2.93 4.34 -16.41
N LYS A 60 -1.81 3.74 -16.83
CA LYS A 60 -1.69 2.31 -16.99
C LYS A 60 -0.65 1.78 -16.01
N ILE A 61 -1.04 0.77 -15.22
CA ILE A 61 -0.18 0.20 -14.17
C ILE A 61 0.10 -1.25 -14.49
N TYR A 62 1.40 -1.56 -14.63
CA TYR A 62 1.91 -2.91 -14.78
C TYR A 62 2.92 -3.20 -13.66
N THR A 63 2.86 -4.38 -13.07
CA THR A 63 3.81 -4.78 -12.02
C THR A 63 4.08 -6.28 -12.11
N VAL A 64 5.35 -6.64 -12.05
CA VAL A 64 5.83 -8.02 -11.99
C VAL A 64 6.58 -8.26 -10.69
N ILE A 65 6.14 -9.25 -9.92
CA ILE A 65 6.80 -9.67 -8.68
C ILE A 65 7.45 -11.02 -8.90
N LEU A 66 8.77 -11.03 -8.87
CA LEU A 66 9.59 -12.23 -8.92
C LEU A 66 9.62 -12.94 -7.56
N SER A 67 9.26 -14.21 -7.53
CA SER A 67 9.37 -15.08 -6.36
C SER A 67 10.32 -16.22 -6.67
N LYS A 68 11.55 -16.16 -6.12
CA LYS A 68 12.54 -17.25 -6.19
C LYS A 68 12.40 -18.17 -4.98
N PRO A 69 11.87 -19.40 -5.12
CA PRO A 69 11.86 -20.35 -4.02
C PRO A 69 13.29 -20.81 -3.70
N LYS A 70 13.58 -21.09 -2.42
CA LYS A 70 14.89 -21.60 -1.95
C LYS A 70 15.33 -22.93 -2.60
N ARG A 71 14.41 -23.68 -3.21
CA ARG A 71 14.71 -24.92 -3.93
C ARG A 71 14.37 -24.75 -5.41
N GLN A 72 15.26 -25.29 -6.24
CA GLN A 72 15.47 -25.14 -7.68
C GLN A 72 14.31 -25.66 -8.57
N ARG A 73 13.04 -25.39 -8.21
CA ARG A 73 11.88 -25.98 -8.88
C ARG A 73 11.14 -25.07 -9.86
N SER A 74 11.28 -23.75 -9.76
CA SER A 74 10.92 -22.77 -10.80
C SER A 74 10.87 -21.38 -10.20
N ILE A 75 11.29 -20.39 -10.97
CA ILE A 75 10.99 -18.98 -10.72
C ILE A 75 9.48 -18.79 -10.90
N ARG A 76 8.83 -18.07 -9.98
CA ARG A 76 7.40 -17.73 -10.11
C ARG A 76 7.24 -16.24 -10.28
N TYR A 77 6.46 -15.85 -11.29
CA TYR A 77 6.06 -14.47 -11.50
C TYR A 77 4.63 -14.27 -10.99
N THR A 78 4.38 -13.16 -10.29
CA THR A 78 3.02 -12.66 -10.03
C THR A 78 2.89 -11.34 -10.77
N VAL A 79 1.89 -11.25 -11.64
CA VAL A 79 1.69 -10.09 -12.50
C VAL A 79 0.41 -9.36 -12.08
N TYR A 80 0.46 -8.03 -12.11
CA TYR A 80 -0.71 -7.16 -12.07
C TYR A 80 -0.71 -6.27 -13.30
N ASN A 81 -1.84 -6.24 -14.00
CA ASN A 81 -2.09 -5.42 -15.16
C ASN A 81 -3.45 -4.75 -14.99
N SER A 82 -3.49 -3.42 -15.02
CA SER A 82 -4.73 -2.65 -14.93
C SER A 82 -5.59 -2.76 -16.21
N HIS A 83 -5.00 -3.10 -17.36
CA HIS A 83 -5.68 -3.29 -18.64
C HIS A 83 -5.31 -4.65 -19.26
N PRO A 84 -5.90 -5.76 -18.78
CA PRO A 84 -5.53 -7.11 -19.20
C PRO A 84 -5.89 -7.44 -20.65
N GLN A 85 -6.77 -6.68 -21.29
CA GLN A 85 -7.17 -6.88 -22.69
C GLN A 85 -6.32 -6.09 -23.69
N GLU A 86 -5.47 -5.17 -23.22
CA GLU A 86 -4.67 -4.32 -24.08
C GLU A 86 -3.25 -4.87 -24.23
N ASP A 87 -2.71 -4.80 -25.45
CA ASP A 87 -1.37 -5.29 -25.79
C ASP A 87 -0.31 -4.18 -25.63
N TRP A 88 -0.20 -3.64 -24.42
CA TRP A 88 0.74 -2.56 -24.05
C TRP A 88 1.78 -3.01 -23.02
N VAL A 89 1.63 -4.24 -22.52
CA VAL A 89 2.43 -4.77 -21.41
C VAL A 89 3.64 -5.53 -21.95
N PRO A 90 4.88 -5.17 -21.54
CA PRO A 90 6.06 -5.93 -21.90
C PRO A 90 6.04 -7.33 -21.25
N GLN A 91 6.44 -8.34 -22.03
CA GLN A 91 6.51 -9.72 -21.55
C GLN A 91 7.49 -9.83 -20.37
N ALA A 92 7.25 -10.79 -19.46
CA ALA A 92 8.07 -10.93 -18.26
C ALA A 92 9.57 -11.15 -18.57
N ASP A 93 9.87 -11.79 -19.70
CA ASP A 93 11.23 -12.04 -20.17
C ASP A 93 11.90 -10.75 -20.68
N GLU A 94 11.16 -9.87 -21.37
CA GLU A 94 11.65 -8.55 -21.81
C GLU A 94 11.96 -7.63 -20.62
N VAL A 95 11.10 -7.66 -19.60
CA VAL A 95 11.33 -6.93 -18.34
C VAL A 95 12.60 -7.42 -17.64
N ALA A 96 12.85 -8.74 -17.67
CA ALA A 96 14.04 -9.33 -17.05
C ALA A 96 15.33 -8.95 -17.79
N GLU A 97 15.29 -8.87 -19.12
CA GLU A 97 16.42 -8.47 -19.97
C GLU A 97 16.80 -6.99 -19.77
N HIS A 98 15.83 -6.13 -19.49
CA HIS A 98 16.05 -4.68 -19.35
C HIS A 98 16.19 -4.20 -17.89
N TRP A 99 16.31 -5.11 -16.94
CA TRP A 99 16.51 -4.77 -15.53
C TRP A 99 18.00 -4.65 -15.17
N PRO A 100 18.46 -3.57 -14.50
CA PRO A 100 17.73 -2.38 -14.07
C PRO A 100 18.00 -1.17 -14.98
N LYS A 101 17.05 -0.80 -15.84
CA LYS A 101 16.98 0.60 -16.32
C LYS A 101 16.32 1.44 -15.22
N ALA A 102 17.11 1.86 -14.24
CA ALA A 102 16.66 2.86 -13.28
C ALA A 102 16.62 4.21 -13.99
N GLU A 103 15.44 4.64 -14.42
CA GLU A 103 15.22 6.02 -14.83
C GLU A 103 15.21 6.88 -13.56
N ILE A 104 16.25 7.70 -13.39
CA ILE A 104 16.38 8.58 -12.22
C ILE A 104 15.54 9.82 -12.50
N TRP A 105 14.39 9.90 -11.83
CA TRP A 105 13.55 11.08 -11.83
C TRP A 105 14.11 12.10 -10.85
N ILE A 106 14.78 13.14 -11.35
CA ILE A 106 15.20 14.30 -10.56
C ILE A 106 14.12 15.38 -10.62
N PRO A 107 14.01 16.28 -9.62
CA PRO A 107 13.02 17.37 -9.62
C PRO A 107 13.02 18.23 -10.90
N ASP A 108 14.15 18.31 -11.60
CA ASP A 108 14.27 19.02 -12.88
C ASP A 108 13.44 18.38 -14.01
N ASN A 109 13.15 17.08 -13.94
CA ASN A 109 12.31 16.38 -14.91
C ASN A 109 10.86 16.89 -14.92
N PHE A 110 10.45 17.63 -13.89
CA PHE A 110 9.08 18.13 -13.71
C PHE A 110 8.95 19.64 -13.92
N LYS A 111 10.02 20.34 -14.33
CA LYS A 111 10.01 21.81 -14.44
C LYS A 111 9.32 22.35 -15.70
N ASN A 112 9.00 21.49 -16.68
CA ASN A 112 8.50 21.92 -18.00
C ASN A 112 6.99 21.77 -18.25
N ASP A 113 6.21 21.24 -17.30
CA ASP A 113 4.75 21.13 -17.46
C ASP A 113 3.99 22.41 -17.07
N LYS A 114 4.56 23.58 -17.36
CA LYS A 114 3.89 24.88 -17.17
C LYS A 114 2.83 25.20 -18.23
N LYS A 115 2.21 24.18 -18.83
CA LYS A 115 1.00 24.38 -19.64
C LYS A 115 -0.13 23.53 -19.06
N GLN A 116 -0.91 24.23 -18.24
CA GLN A 116 -2.31 23.97 -17.89
C GLN A 116 -2.58 22.72 -17.04
N ILE A 117 -2.82 22.93 -15.74
CA ILE A 117 -4.12 22.71 -15.10
C ILE A 117 -4.20 23.69 -13.93
N ALA A 118 -5.28 24.46 -13.89
CA ALA A 118 -5.55 25.43 -12.84
C ALA A 118 -5.72 24.74 -11.47
N THR A 119 -5.19 25.41 -10.46
CA THR A 119 -5.27 25.15 -9.02
C THR A 119 -6.58 24.53 -8.51
N THR A 120 -6.45 23.42 -7.78
CA THR A 120 -7.36 23.12 -6.66
C THR A 120 -6.55 22.64 -5.45
N ILE A 121 -6.63 23.44 -4.40
CA ILE A 121 -5.99 23.25 -3.10
C ILE A 121 -6.64 22.06 -2.40
N THR A 122 -5.87 21.04 -1.98
CA THR A 122 -6.31 20.12 -0.93
C THR A 122 -5.39 20.19 0.29
N ARG A 123 -6.02 20.56 1.39
CA ARG A 123 -5.46 20.86 2.71
C ARG A 123 -5.02 19.58 3.44
N ARG A 124 -4.14 19.80 4.41
CA ARG A 124 -3.46 18.84 5.30
C ARG A 124 -4.40 17.82 6.00
N LEU A 125 -3.81 16.67 6.32
CA LEU A 125 -4.38 15.44 6.91
C LEU A 125 -4.83 15.52 8.40
N TYR A 126 -5.43 16.61 8.88
CA TYR A 126 -6.00 16.64 10.25
C TYR A 126 -7.15 17.64 10.43
N ASN A 127 -8.18 17.22 11.19
CA ASN A 127 -9.47 17.89 11.39
C ASN A 127 -9.46 18.85 12.59
N LEU A 128 -9.95 20.08 12.41
CA LEU A 128 -10.35 20.98 13.49
C LEU A 128 -11.89 21.06 13.52
N SER A 129 -12.50 20.69 14.65
CA SER A 129 -13.95 20.82 14.87
C SER A 129 -14.37 22.29 14.88
N LYS A 130 -15.50 22.62 14.24
CA LYS A 130 -16.13 23.94 14.43
C LYS A 130 -16.87 23.96 15.78
N PRO A 131 -16.72 25.02 16.61
CA PRO A 131 -17.50 25.21 17.82
C PRO A 131 -19.00 25.44 17.51
N PRO A 132 -19.92 25.17 18.45
CA PRO A 132 -21.37 25.22 18.23
C PRO A 132 -21.90 26.63 17.93
N THR A 133 -22.98 26.69 17.16
CA THR A 133 -23.69 27.91 16.76
C THR A 133 -24.41 28.54 17.97
N LEU A 134 -24.15 29.82 18.23
CA LEU A 134 -24.91 30.62 19.20
C LEU A 134 -26.19 31.13 18.52
N ASP A 135 -27.36 30.62 18.93
CA ASP A 135 -28.66 31.19 18.55
C ASP A 135 -28.88 32.49 19.34
N LEU A 136 -28.66 33.64 18.68
CA LEU A 136 -29.04 34.94 19.22
C LEU A 136 -30.49 35.23 18.81
N SER A 137 -31.45 34.87 19.66
CA SER A 137 -32.90 35.01 19.43
C SER A 137 -33.44 36.45 19.48
N THR A 138 -32.60 37.47 19.34
CA THR A 138 -33.02 38.86 19.51
C THR A 138 -32.25 39.82 18.59
N THR A 139 -32.67 39.91 17.34
CA THR A 139 -32.54 41.15 16.57
C THR A 139 -33.85 41.41 15.83
N PRO A 140 -34.54 42.54 16.09
CA PRO A 140 -35.81 42.86 15.46
C PRO A 140 -35.62 43.12 13.97
N ILE A 141 -36.51 42.56 13.17
CA ILE A 141 -36.60 42.81 11.72
C ILE A 141 -37.16 44.23 11.55
N LEU A 142 -36.42 45.10 10.86
CA LEU A 142 -36.91 46.36 10.30
C LEU A 142 -37.49 46.12 8.91
#